data_AF-A0A7Y0L1W5-F1
#
_entry.id   AF-A0A7Y0L1W5-F1
#
_cell.length_a   1.000
_cell.length_b   1.000
_cell.length_c   1.000
_cell.angle_alpha   90.00
_cell.angle_beta   90.00
_cell.angle_gamma   90.00
#
_symmetry.space_group_name_H-M   'P 1'
#
loop_
_entity.id
_entity.type
_entity.pdbx_description
1 polymer ?
#
loop_
_entity_poly.entity_id
_entity_poly.type
_entity_poly.pdbx_seq_one_letter_code
_entity_poly.pdbx_strand_id
1 'polypeptide(L)'
;MPFLRSWGYAPNRPITPNQEHRLNELVDQYHAVQTDNFVDELDITEAVLGESRPFSELTVEQANKVAAHLNVRIALHTHFKDHLPDPAPDFAHEVEWLNQDRRLLDRVIARAGWDTGEYFLSPHPLDNRR
;
A
#
# COMPACT_ATOMS: atom_id res chain seq x y z
N MET A 1 -12.67 -8.45 7.14
CA MET A 1 -11.38 -9.07 7.52
C MET A 1 -10.58 -8.07 8.35
N PRO A 2 -9.81 -8.48 9.36
CA PRO A 2 -8.90 -7.57 10.06
C PRO A 2 -7.72 -7.23 9.14
N PHE A 3 -7.51 -5.93 8.86
CA PHE A 3 -6.33 -5.44 8.14
C PHE A 3 -5.05 -5.81 8.91
N LEU A 4 -3.99 -6.15 8.17
CA LEU A 4 -2.69 -6.55 8.72
C LEU A 4 -2.07 -5.43 9.56
N ARG A 5 -1.89 -5.69 10.87
CA ARG A 5 -1.35 -4.73 11.86
C ARG A 5 0.20 -4.72 11.91
N SER A 6 0.86 -4.80 10.76
CA SER A 6 2.32 -5.02 10.58
C SER A 6 2.84 -6.43 10.91
N TRP A 7 3.92 -6.82 10.24
CA TRP A 7 4.58 -8.13 10.39
C TRP A 7 5.75 -8.17 11.41
N GLY A 8 5.90 -7.11 12.22
CA GLY A 8 6.89 -7.03 13.31
C GLY A 8 8.13 -6.17 13.01
N TYR A 9 8.89 -5.85 14.07
CA TYR A 9 10.01 -4.89 14.09
C TYR A 9 11.40 -5.49 13.76
N ALA A 10 11.48 -6.44 12.82
CA ALA A 10 12.76 -6.96 12.34
C ALA A 10 12.99 -6.52 10.89
N PRO A 11 13.25 -5.21 10.65
CA PRO A 11 13.07 -4.56 9.34
C PRO A 11 13.91 -5.20 8.23
N ASN A 12 15.15 -5.58 8.54
CA ASN A 12 16.11 -6.12 7.57
C ASN A 12 16.03 -7.64 7.38
N ARG A 13 15.07 -8.33 8.02
CA ARG A 13 14.91 -9.77 7.79
C ARG A 13 14.16 -10.02 6.49
N PRO A 14 14.51 -11.09 5.75
CA PRO A 14 13.69 -11.53 4.63
C PRO A 14 12.29 -11.91 5.14
N ILE A 15 11.27 -11.72 4.31
CA ILE A 15 9.94 -12.19 4.65
C ILE A 15 9.86 -13.72 4.66
N THR A 16 8.88 -14.22 5.40
CA THR A 16 8.50 -15.63 5.41
C THR A 16 7.53 -15.95 4.27
N PRO A 17 7.42 -17.21 3.81
CA PRO A 17 6.45 -17.60 2.80
C PRO A 17 5.00 -17.27 3.18
N ASN A 18 4.70 -17.24 4.48
CA ASN A 18 3.37 -16.88 4.97
C ASN A 18 3.09 -15.39 4.80
N GLN A 19 4.11 -14.53 4.95
CA GLN A 19 4.00 -13.08 4.70
C GLN A 19 3.89 -12.79 3.20
N GLU A 20 4.64 -13.51 2.37
CA GLU A 20 4.52 -13.47 0.92
C GLU A 20 3.10 -13.85 0.46
N HIS A 21 2.55 -14.95 0.98
CA HIS A 21 1.18 -15.36 0.68
C HIS A 21 0.16 -14.28 1.05
N ARG A 22 0.35 -13.60 2.20
CA ARG A 22 -0.50 -12.48 2.60
C ARG A 22 -0.37 -11.26 1.68
N LEU A 23 0.79 -10.98 1.11
CA LEU A 23 0.93 -9.94 0.09
C LEU A 23 0.11 -10.30 -1.15
N ASN A 24 0.21 -11.54 -1.63
CA ASN A 24 -0.58 -12.03 -2.75
C ASN A 24 -2.10 -11.92 -2.48
N GLU A 25 -2.56 -12.27 -1.27
CA GLU A 25 -3.97 -12.06 -0.89
C GLU A 25 -4.40 -10.58 -0.94
N LEU A 26 -3.50 -9.63 -0.69
CA LEU A 26 -3.78 -8.20 -0.83
C LEU A 26 -3.85 -7.77 -2.29
N VAL A 27 -3.03 -8.35 -3.17
CA VAL A 27 -3.12 -8.14 -4.61
C VAL A 27 -4.47 -8.61 -5.13
N ASP A 28 -4.88 -9.82 -4.76
CA ASP A 28 -6.20 -10.37 -5.14
C ASP A 28 -7.35 -9.48 -4.64
N GLN A 29 -7.25 -8.96 -3.41
CA GLN A 29 -8.24 -8.04 -2.86
C GLN A 29 -8.28 -6.71 -3.61
N TYR A 30 -7.13 -6.21 -4.05
CA TYR A 30 -7.07 -5.00 -4.87
C TYR A 30 -7.74 -5.23 -6.23
N HIS A 31 -7.44 -6.33 -6.92
CA HIS A 31 -8.10 -6.65 -8.20
C HIS A 31 -9.60 -6.90 -8.06
N ALA A 32 -10.06 -7.35 -6.88
CA ALA A 32 -11.49 -7.51 -6.61
C ALA A 32 -12.25 -6.18 -6.54
N VAL A 33 -11.57 -5.07 -6.23
CA VAL A 33 -12.19 -3.74 -6.08
C VAL A 33 -11.84 -2.77 -7.21
N GLN A 34 -10.76 -3.04 -7.94
CA GLN A 34 -10.30 -2.30 -9.10
C GLN A 34 -10.17 -3.26 -10.29
N THR A 35 -11.17 -3.24 -11.18
CA THR A 35 -11.29 -4.19 -12.30
C THR A 35 -10.63 -3.72 -13.59
N ASP A 36 -10.25 -2.45 -13.67
CA ASP A 36 -9.79 -1.84 -14.93
C ASP A 36 -8.25 -1.74 -14.98
N ASN A 37 -7.59 -1.78 -13.83
CA ASN A 37 -6.13 -1.65 -13.67
C ASN A 37 -5.53 -2.88 -12.98
N PHE A 38 -5.35 -3.96 -13.74
CA PHE A 38 -4.62 -5.14 -13.27
C PHE A 38 -3.12 -4.86 -13.20
N VAL A 39 -2.50 -5.32 -12.11
CA VAL A 39 -1.07 -5.18 -11.81
C VAL A 39 -0.55 -6.48 -11.24
N ASP A 40 0.70 -6.82 -11.53
CA ASP A 40 1.37 -7.96 -10.90
C ASP A 40 2.28 -7.52 -9.73
N GLU A 41 2.97 -8.48 -9.11
CA GLU A 41 3.88 -8.18 -7.99
C GLU A 41 5.06 -7.27 -8.38
N LEU A 42 5.52 -7.33 -9.63
CA LEU A 42 6.64 -6.55 -10.14
C LEU A 42 6.21 -5.10 -10.38
N ASP A 43 5.03 -4.90 -10.97
CA ASP A 43 4.41 -3.57 -11.12
C ASP A 43 4.22 -2.91 -9.75
N ILE A 44 3.77 -3.68 -8.77
CA ILE A 44 3.52 -3.18 -7.41
C ILE A 44 4.83 -2.77 -6.73
N THR A 45 5.85 -3.62 -6.79
CA THR A 45 7.14 -3.32 -6.15
C THR A 45 7.85 -2.16 -6.84
N GLU A 46 7.78 -2.07 -8.16
CA GLU A 46 8.31 -0.92 -8.90
C GLU A 46 7.61 0.38 -8.48
N ALA A 47 6.29 0.40 -8.44
CA ALA A 47 5.53 1.60 -8.07
C ALA A 47 5.70 2.01 -6.59
N VAL A 48 5.93 1.07 -5.68
CA VAL A 48 6.01 1.34 -4.22
C VAL A 48 7.45 1.55 -3.73
N LEU A 49 8.38 0.76 -4.25
CA LEU A 49 9.77 0.70 -3.80
C LEU A 49 10.73 1.37 -4.78
N GLY A 50 10.31 1.61 -6.03
CA GLY A 50 11.17 2.10 -7.11
C GLY A 50 12.05 1.01 -7.73
N GLU A 51 11.77 -0.25 -7.41
CA GLU A 51 12.57 -1.41 -7.83
C GLU A 51 11.64 -2.59 -8.14
N SER A 52 11.80 -3.17 -9.33
CA SER A 52 11.04 -4.35 -9.76
C SER A 52 11.67 -5.62 -9.20
N ARG A 53 11.04 -6.23 -8.17
CA ARG A 53 11.50 -7.47 -7.53
C ARG A 53 10.31 -8.31 -7.05
N PRO A 54 10.41 -9.64 -7.06
CA PRO A 54 9.32 -10.48 -6.56
C PRO A 54 9.14 -10.31 -5.04
N PHE A 55 7.94 -10.59 -4.51
CA PHE A 55 7.67 -10.44 -3.08
C PHE A 55 8.59 -11.30 -2.21
N SER A 56 8.99 -12.48 -2.68
CA SER A 56 9.92 -13.38 -2.00
C SER A 56 11.31 -12.77 -1.70
N GLU A 57 11.72 -11.71 -2.39
CA GLU A 57 12.99 -11.01 -2.19
C GLU A 57 12.89 -9.82 -1.23
N LEU A 58 11.69 -9.52 -0.72
CA LEU A 58 11.47 -8.36 0.15
C LEU A 58 11.95 -8.61 1.57
N THR A 59 12.43 -7.53 2.19
CA THR A 59 12.56 -7.47 3.64
C THR A 59 11.21 -7.23 4.31
N VAL A 60 11.10 -7.50 5.61
CA VAL A 60 9.88 -7.23 6.39
C VAL A 60 9.46 -5.75 6.29
N GLU A 61 10.42 -4.82 6.29
CA GLU A 61 10.13 -3.39 6.12
C GLU A 61 9.55 -3.07 4.74
N GLN A 62 10.18 -3.57 3.68
CA GLN A 62 9.70 -3.39 2.31
C GLN A 62 8.32 -4.01 2.11
N ALA A 63 8.10 -5.21 2.66
CA ALA A 63 6.82 -5.90 2.61
C ALA A 63 5.73 -5.13 3.38
N ASN A 64 6.03 -4.60 4.57
CA ASN A 64 5.09 -3.74 5.31
C ASN A 64 4.73 -2.48 4.48
N LYS A 65 5.71 -1.89 3.78
CA LYS A 65 5.47 -0.76 2.87
C LYS A 65 4.55 -1.14 1.72
N VAL A 66 4.82 -2.26 1.04
CA VAL A 66 3.94 -2.77 -0.02
C VAL A 66 2.53 -3.04 0.49
N ALA A 67 2.40 -3.73 1.63
CA ALA A 67 1.10 -4.02 2.25
C ALA A 67 0.33 -2.75 2.61
N ALA A 68 1.00 -1.73 3.16
CA ALA A 68 0.38 -0.44 3.47
C ALA A 68 -0.15 0.25 2.21
N HIS A 69 0.67 0.28 1.14
CA HIS A 69 0.29 0.83 -0.15
C HIS A 69 -0.89 0.11 -0.81
N LEU A 70 -0.97 -1.22 -0.68
CA LEU A 70 -2.13 -2.00 -1.14
C LEU A 70 -3.37 -1.71 -0.30
N ASN A 71 -3.25 -1.69 1.03
CA ASN A 71 -4.38 -1.41 1.93
C ASN A 71 -5.01 -0.02 1.69
N VAL A 72 -4.20 1.03 1.46
CA VAL A 72 -4.72 2.37 1.13
C VAL A 72 -5.51 2.35 -0.17
N ARG A 73 -4.99 1.68 -1.21
CA ARG A 73 -5.67 1.60 -2.51
C ARG A 73 -6.95 0.77 -2.44
N ILE A 74 -6.92 -0.36 -1.74
CA ILE A 74 -8.12 -1.16 -1.46
C ILE A 74 -9.16 -0.30 -0.74
N ALA A 75 -8.76 0.45 0.30
CA ALA A 75 -9.68 1.32 1.02
C ALA A 75 -10.24 2.45 0.14
N LEU A 76 -9.41 3.05 -0.72
CA LEU A 76 -9.82 4.08 -1.69
C LEU A 76 -10.93 3.55 -2.61
N HIS A 77 -10.69 2.42 -3.28
CA HIS A 77 -11.64 1.83 -4.22
C HIS A 77 -12.88 1.23 -3.56
N THR A 78 -12.77 0.78 -2.30
CA THR A 78 -13.90 0.19 -1.57
C THR A 78 -14.81 1.24 -0.92
N HIS A 79 -14.23 2.31 -0.37
CA HIS A 79 -14.96 3.22 0.53
C HIS A 79 -15.04 4.66 0.04
N PHE A 80 -14.21 5.04 -0.92
CA PHE A 80 -14.09 6.41 -1.40
C PHE A 80 -14.16 6.48 -2.93
N LYS A 81 -14.80 5.50 -3.57
CA LYS A 81 -14.92 5.41 -5.03
C LYS A 81 -15.50 6.68 -5.66
N ASP A 82 -16.44 7.33 -4.99
CA ASP A 82 -17.08 8.58 -5.44
C ASP A 82 -16.11 9.78 -5.49
N HIS A 83 -14.93 9.66 -4.89
CA HIS A 83 -13.89 10.70 -4.93
C HIS A 83 -12.91 10.50 -6.09
N LEU A 84 -12.88 9.33 -6.74
CA LEU A 84 -11.97 9.07 -7.84
C LEU A 84 -12.37 9.88 -9.08
N PRO A 85 -11.39 10.38 -9.85
CA PRO A 85 -11.67 10.99 -11.14
C PRO A 85 -12.13 9.92 -12.14
N ASP A 86 -12.77 10.37 -13.22
CA ASP A 86 -13.16 9.53 -14.36
C ASP A 86 -12.42 10.02 -15.62
N PRO A 87 -11.44 9.25 -16.15
CA PRO A 87 -11.03 7.91 -15.73
C PRO A 87 -10.20 7.91 -14.43
N ALA A 88 -10.25 6.77 -13.71
CA ALA A 88 -9.46 6.57 -12.50
C ALA A 88 -7.95 6.52 -12.84
N PRO A 89 -7.08 7.04 -11.97
CA PRO A 89 -5.63 6.93 -12.18
C PRO A 89 -5.20 5.46 -12.13
N ASP A 90 -4.09 5.15 -12.82
CA ASP A 90 -3.47 3.82 -12.74
C ASP A 90 -2.79 3.61 -11.37
N PHE A 91 -2.34 2.37 -11.12
CA PHE A 91 -1.73 2.00 -9.84
C PHE A 91 -0.53 2.88 -9.46
N ALA A 92 0.29 3.29 -10.43
CA ALA A 92 1.48 4.09 -10.20
C ALA A 92 1.12 5.53 -9.81
N HIS A 93 0.10 6.10 -10.44
CA HIS A 93 -0.30 7.50 -10.26
C HIS A 93 -1.37 7.72 -9.18
N GLU A 94 -2.02 6.66 -8.67
CA GLU A 94 -3.01 6.74 -7.59
C GLU A 94 -2.51 7.48 -6.35
N VAL A 95 -1.25 7.25 -5.97
CA VAL A 95 -0.64 7.89 -4.80
C VAL A 95 -0.38 9.36 -5.05
N GLU A 96 0.10 9.73 -6.24
CA GLU A 96 0.33 11.13 -6.62
C GLU A 96 -0.97 11.92 -6.60
N TRP A 97 -2.04 11.35 -7.15
CA TRP A 97 -3.38 11.92 -7.11
C TRP A 97 -3.89 12.06 -5.66
N LEU A 98 -3.81 11.00 -4.86
CA LEU A 98 -4.31 11.01 -3.48
C LEU A 98 -3.56 12.02 -2.61
N ASN A 99 -2.29 12.29 -2.90
CA ASN A 99 -1.50 13.32 -2.21
C ASN A 99 -1.96 14.76 -2.49
N GLN A 100 -2.77 15.00 -3.53
CA GLN A 100 -3.30 16.33 -3.84
C GLN A 100 -4.38 16.76 -2.84
N ASP A 101 -5.06 15.81 -2.19
CA ASP A 101 -6.05 16.07 -1.13
C ASP A 101 -5.64 15.39 0.17
N ARG A 102 -4.98 16.16 1.04
CA ARG A 102 -4.50 15.65 2.33
C ARG A 102 -5.62 15.16 3.24
N ARG A 103 -6.80 15.79 3.19
CA ARG A 103 -7.94 15.39 4.04
C ARG A 103 -8.52 14.07 3.58
N LEU A 104 -8.61 13.86 2.26
CA LEU A 104 -9.02 12.57 1.71
C LEU A 104 -7.99 11.50 2.08
N LEU A 105 -6.70 11.77 1.87
CA LEU A 105 -5.61 10.85 2.21
C LEU A 105 -5.66 10.40 3.68
N ASP A 106 -5.76 11.32 4.63
CA ASP A 106 -5.82 10.99 6.06
C ASP A 106 -7.05 10.10 6.38
N ARG A 107 -8.19 10.34 5.72
CA ARG A 107 -9.40 9.50 5.86
C ARG A 107 -9.23 8.12 5.26
N VAL A 108 -8.58 8.01 4.11
CA VAL A 108 -8.29 6.72 3.46
C VAL A 108 -7.33 5.91 4.31
N ILE A 109 -6.25 6.51 4.81
CA ILE A 109 -5.30 5.86 5.73
C ILE A 109 -6.02 5.38 6.99
N ALA A 110 -6.80 6.26 7.64
CA ALA A 110 -7.57 5.89 8.83
C ALA A 110 -8.52 4.71 8.57
N ARG A 111 -9.05 4.60 7.35
CA ARG A 111 -9.91 3.50 6.95
C ARG A 111 -9.15 2.21 6.63
N ALA A 112 -7.96 2.33 6.03
CA ALA A 112 -7.05 1.23 5.74
C ALA A 112 -6.43 0.62 7.01
N GLY A 113 -6.27 1.42 8.07
CA GLY A 113 -5.74 1.00 9.37
C GLY A 113 -4.66 1.94 9.88
N TRP A 114 -4.52 2.07 11.21
CA TRP A 114 -3.60 3.03 11.83
C TRP A 114 -2.12 2.79 11.47
N ASP A 115 -1.66 1.54 11.50
CA ASP A 115 -0.25 1.19 11.20
C ASP A 115 0.12 1.43 9.72
N THR A 116 -0.88 1.54 8.84
CA THR A 116 -0.68 1.89 7.43
C THR A 116 -0.08 3.28 7.27
N GLY A 117 -0.42 4.22 8.17
CA GLY A 117 0.08 5.59 8.10
C GLY A 117 1.59 5.69 8.23
N GLU A 118 2.21 4.85 9.07
CA GLU A 118 3.65 4.80 9.32
C GLU A 118 4.45 4.44 8.06
N TYR A 119 3.90 3.54 7.24
CA TYR A 119 4.58 3.00 6.07
C TYR A 119 4.15 3.67 4.76
N PHE A 120 2.93 4.21 4.70
CA PHE A 120 2.41 4.88 3.52
C PHE A 120 2.89 6.33 3.42
N LEU A 121 2.99 7.02 4.55
CA LEU A 121 3.52 8.36 4.60
C LEU A 121 5.02 8.25 4.88
N SER A 122 5.86 8.76 3.98
CA SER A 122 7.26 9.00 4.31
C SER A 122 7.32 9.83 5.60
N PRO A 123 8.17 9.47 6.58
CA PRO A 123 8.31 10.26 7.80
C PRO A 123 8.59 11.71 7.42
N HIS A 124 7.82 12.64 8.00
CA HIS A 124 8.02 14.05 7.72
C HIS A 124 9.45 14.40 8.16
N PRO A 125 10.23 15.21 7.43
CA PRO A 125 11.60 15.57 7.82
C PRO A 125 11.70 16.28 9.19
N LEU A 126 10.56 16.60 9.83
CA LEU A 126 10.48 17.17 11.18
C LEU A 126 10.33 16.11 12.28
N ASP A 127 9.93 14.87 11.96
CA ASP A 127 9.81 13.78 12.93
C ASP A 127 11.17 13.18 13.32
N ASN A 128 12.22 13.41 12.52
CA ASN A 128 13.61 13.02 12.82
C ASN A 128 14.34 13.99 13.79
N ARG A 129 13.64 14.98 14.37
CA ARG A 129 14.22 15.98 15.30
C ARG A 129 13.63 15.92 16.71
N ARG A 130 13.44 14.72 17.27
CA ARG A 130 13.17 14.54 18.70
C ARG A 130 14.13 13.57 19.34
#